data_AF-A0A7Z0TLI9-F1
#
_entry.id   AF-A0A7Z0TLI9-F1
#
_cell.length_a   1.000
_cell.length_b   1.000
_cell.length_c   1.000
_cell.angle_alpha   90.00
_cell.angle_beta   90.00
_cell.angle_gamma   90.00
#
_symmetry.space_group_name_H-M   'P 1'
#
loop_
_entity.id
_entity.type
_entity.pdbx_description
1 polymer ?
#
loop_
_entity_poly.entity_id
_entity_poly.type
_entity_poly.pdbx_seq_one_letter_code
_entity_poly.pdbx_strand_id
1 'polypeptide(L)'
;AVRAYRNVLSDDPGNEEAKLGLAQAQLLERVRDLNPQKVRQDAAEKPADPAAQIAAADLDLVGGHVEDAFGRLIDTVRRTAGDDREAVRVRLLEMFEVVGGDDPRVVAARRALARALF
;
A
#
# COMPACT_ATOMS: atom_id res chain seq x y z
N ALA A 1 -8.72 17.19 2.62
CA ALA A 1 -7.65 16.54 3.39
C ALA A 1 -6.31 16.60 2.64
N VAL A 2 -6.13 15.87 1.53
CA VAL A 2 -4.83 15.78 0.79
C VAL A 2 -4.13 17.13 0.56
N ARG A 3 -4.83 18.14 0.02
CA ARG A 3 -4.25 19.47 -0.23
C ARG A 3 -3.77 20.17 1.05
N ALA A 4 -4.50 19.99 2.16
CA ALA A 4 -4.13 20.62 3.42
C ALA A 4 -2.83 20.02 3.97
N TYR A 5 -2.67 18.69 3.96
CA TYR A 5 -1.43 18.05 4.38
C TYR A 5 -0.25 18.41 3.47
N ARG A 6 -0.47 18.49 2.15
CA ARG A 6 0.57 18.96 1.21
C ARG A 6 1.05 20.38 1.51
N ASN A 7 0.14 21.27 1.91
CA ASN A 7 0.52 22.62 2.30
C ASN A 7 1.39 22.61 3.57
N VAL A 8 0.99 21.84 4.60
CA VAL A 8 1.81 21.68 5.81
C VAL A 8 3.20 21.15 5.48
N LEU A 9 3.30 20.13 4.62
CA LEU A 9 4.59 19.53 4.22
C LEU A 9 5.44 20.43 3.31
N SER A 10 4.83 21.41 2.65
CA SER A 10 5.58 22.42 1.90
C SER A 10 6.31 23.37 2.83
N ASP A 11 5.71 23.71 3.98
CA ASP A 11 6.27 24.62 4.96
C ASP A 11 7.16 23.88 5.99
N ASP A 12 6.80 22.65 6.34
CA ASP A 12 7.51 21.76 7.26
C ASP A 12 7.60 20.32 6.69
N PRO A 13 8.61 20.03 5.84
CA PRO A 13 8.80 18.69 5.28
C PRO A 13 9.11 17.60 6.33
N GLY A 14 9.47 17.99 7.55
CA GLY A 14 9.76 17.07 8.67
C GLY A 14 8.54 16.65 9.46
N ASN A 15 7.35 17.18 9.12
CA ASN A 15 6.14 16.96 9.90
C ASN A 15 5.58 15.53 9.74
N GLU A 16 5.89 14.65 10.69
CA GLU A 16 5.48 13.24 10.65
C GLU A 16 3.95 13.05 10.70
N GLU A 17 3.24 13.89 11.46
CA GLU A 17 1.77 13.84 11.51
C GLU A 17 1.15 14.18 10.16
N ALA A 18 1.67 15.19 9.46
CA ALA A 18 1.20 15.56 8.15
C ALA A 18 1.56 14.53 7.07
N LYS A 19 2.72 13.86 7.18
CA LYS A 19 3.07 12.72 6.29
C LYS A 19 2.08 11.57 6.46
N LEU A 20 1.83 11.16 7.71
CA LEU A 20 0.88 10.10 8.02
C LEU A 20 -0.54 10.45 7.54
N GLY A 21 -0.99 11.66 7.85
CA GLY A 21 -2.29 12.17 7.42
C GLY A 21 -2.43 12.25 5.90
N LEU A 22 -1.38 12.64 5.18
CA LEU A 22 -1.35 12.63 3.72
C LEU A 22 -1.49 11.22 3.17
N ALA A 23 -0.70 10.27 3.70
CA ALA A 23 -0.71 8.88 3.25
C ALA A 23 -2.10 8.24 3.45
N GLN A 24 -2.71 8.44 4.63
CA GLN A 24 -4.06 7.98 4.93
C GLN A 24 -5.10 8.62 4.01
N ALA A 25 -5.03 9.94 3.78
CA ALA A 25 -5.95 10.64 2.90
C ALA A 25 -5.84 10.16 1.44
N GLN A 26 -4.64 9.87 0.96
CA GLN A 26 -4.41 9.31 -0.38
C GLN A 26 -4.95 7.88 -0.48
N LEU A 27 -4.81 7.05 0.56
CA LEU A 27 -5.40 5.71 0.58
C LEU A 27 -6.93 5.77 0.48
N LEU A 28 -7.57 6.61 1.29
CA LEU A 28 -9.02 6.79 1.27
C LEU A 28 -9.52 7.33 -0.08
N GLU A 29 -8.74 8.18 -0.75
CA GLU A 29 -9.06 8.66 -2.10
C GLU A 29 -9.01 7.53 -3.14
N ARG A 30 -8.02 6.63 -3.07
CA ARG A 30 -7.89 5.51 -4.02
C ARG A 30 -9.03 4.51 -3.92
N VAL A 31 -9.51 4.22 -2.71
CA VAL A 31 -10.57 3.22 -2.54
C VAL A 31 -11.98 3.77 -2.73
N ARG A 32 -12.14 5.10 -2.77
CA ARG A 32 -13.46 5.77 -2.71
C ARG A 32 -14.45 5.25 -3.75
N ASP A 33 -13.99 5.08 -4.99
CA ASP A 33 -14.84 4.75 -6.13
C ASP A 33 -14.71 3.27 -6.55
N LEU A 34 -13.99 2.46 -5.76
CA LEU A 34 -13.85 1.04 -6.02
C LEU A 34 -15.13 0.29 -5.65
N ASN A 35 -15.49 -0.70 -6.46
CA ASN A 35 -16.47 -1.72 -6.06
C ASN A 35 -15.72 -2.85 -5.33
N PRO A 36 -15.89 -3.03 -4.00
CA PRO A 36 -15.09 -3.98 -3.24
C PRO A 36 -15.29 -5.43 -3.70
N GLN A 37 -16.49 -5.79 -4.14
CA GLN A 37 -16.78 -7.14 -4.59
C GLN A 37 -16.07 -7.44 -5.92
N LYS A 38 -16.10 -6.48 -6.85
CA LYS A 38 -15.41 -6.60 -8.14
C LYS A 38 -13.90 -6.66 -7.97
N VAL A 39 -13.33 -5.83 -7.10
CA VAL A 39 -11.89 -5.84 -6.80
C VAL A 39 -11.46 -7.18 -6.22
N ARG A 40 -12.20 -7.72 -5.24
CA ARG A 40 -11.90 -9.04 -4.67
C ARG A 40 -11.99 -10.16 -5.72
N GLN A 41 -12.99 -10.11 -6.59
CA GLN A 41 -13.13 -11.05 -7.70
C GLN A 41 -11.95 -10.96 -8.67
N ASP A 42 -11.60 -9.76 -9.11
CA ASP A 42 -10.47 -9.53 -10.03
C ASP A 42 -9.15 -10.03 -9.43
N ALA A 43 -8.90 -9.76 -8.15
CA ALA A 43 -7.70 -10.22 -7.48
C ALA A 43 -7.66 -11.76 -7.34
N ALA A 44 -8.81 -12.42 -7.19
CA ALA A 44 -8.90 -13.88 -7.17
C ALA A 44 -8.66 -14.48 -8.56
N GLU A 45 -9.22 -13.89 -9.61
CA GLU A 45 -9.11 -14.37 -10.99
C GLU A 45 -7.73 -14.06 -11.61
N LYS A 46 -7.05 -13.01 -11.13
CA LYS A 46 -5.79 -12.52 -11.69
C LYS A 46 -4.69 -12.43 -10.64
N PRO A 47 -4.17 -13.56 -10.13
CA PRO A 47 -3.17 -13.59 -9.06
C PRO A 47 -1.80 -13.01 -9.42
N ALA A 48 -1.53 -12.78 -10.71
CA ALA A 48 -0.29 -12.17 -11.21
C ALA A 48 -0.48 -10.74 -11.75
N ASP A 49 -1.69 -10.18 -11.71
CA ASP A 49 -1.98 -8.82 -12.17
C ASP A 49 -1.66 -7.82 -11.03
N PRO A 50 -0.63 -6.96 -11.20
CA PRO A 50 -0.23 -6.02 -10.16
C PRO A 50 -1.36 -5.07 -9.74
N ALA A 51 -2.13 -4.55 -10.70
CA ALA A 51 -3.16 -3.56 -10.44
C ALA A 51 -4.31 -4.17 -9.65
N ALA A 52 -4.72 -5.40 -10.00
CA ALA A 52 -5.75 -6.12 -9.26
C ALA A 52 -5.33 -6.41 -7.81
N GLN A 53 -4.08 -6.83 -7.60
CA GLN A 53 -3.57 -7.11 -6.25
C GLN A 53 -3.37 -5.82 -5.43
N ILE A 54 -2.92 -4.73 -6.04
CA ILE A 54 -2.80 -3.42 -5.39
C ILE A 54 -4.16 -2.90 -4.92
N ALA A 55 -5.19 -2.96 -5.76
CA ALA A 55 -6.52 -2.51 -5.40
C ALA A 55 -7.11 -3.32 -4.23
N ALA A 56 -6.91 -4.65 -4.23
CA ALA A 56 -7.34 -5.50 -3.14
C ALA A 56 -6.57 -5.21 -1.83
N ALA A 57 -5.25 -5.01 -1.89
CA ALA A 57 -4.47 -4.65 -0.71
C ALA A 57 -4.86 -3.26 -0.15
N ASP A 58 -5.19 -2.28 -0.99
CA ASP A 58 -5.69 -0.98 -0.53
C ASP A 58 -7.03 -1.15 0.22
N LEU A 59 -7.94 -2.01 -0.25
CA LEU A 59 -9.19 -2.33 0.46
C LEU A 59 -8.95 -3.07 1.78
N ASP A 60 -8.05 -4.06 1.77
CA ASP A 60 -7.65 -4.81 2.96
C ASP A 60 -7.12 -3.85 4.03
N LEU A 61 -6.24 -2.92 3.64
CA LEU A 61 -5.64 -1.93 4.55
C LEU A 61 -6.68 -0.95 5.12
N VAL A 62 -7.60 -0.45 4.29
CA VAL A 62 -8.70 0.41 4.78
C VAL A 62 -9.62 -0.33 5.75
N GLY A 63 -9.81 -1.64 5.55
CA GLY A 63 -10.53 -2.51 6.47
C GLY A 63 -9.78 -2.84 7.77
N GLY A 64 -8.52 -2.41 7.91
CA GLY A 64 -7.67 -2.72 9.06
C GLY A 64 -6.94 -4.07 8.97
N HIS A 65 -7.07 -4.77 7.84
CA HIS A 65 -6.41 -6.06 7.56
C HIS A 65 -4.97 -5.82 7.06
N VAL A 66 -4.13 -5.23 7.92
CA VAL A 66 -2.77 -4.79 7.57
C VAL A 66 -1.90 -5.95 7.08
N GLU A 67 -1.89 -7.07 7.80
CA GLU A 67 -1.10 -8.25 7.47
C GLU A 67 -1.52 -8.86 6.13
N ASP A 68 -2.83 -8.89 5.83
CA ASP A 68 -3.37 -9.43 4.58
C ASP A 68 -2.95 -8.53 3.39
N ALA A 69 -3.04 -7.20 3.56
CA ALA A 69 -2.60 -6.24 2.56
C ALA A 69 -1.10 -6.40 2.25
N PHE A 70 -0.25 -6.46 3.28
CA PHE A 70 1.20 -6.61 3.12
C PHE A 70 1.55 -7.97 2.51
N GLY A 71 0.97 -9.05 3.03
CA GLY A 71 1.20 -10.41 2.53
C GLY A 71 0.86 -10.54 1.05
N ARG A 72 -0.27 -9.98 0.62
CA ARG A 72 -0.69 -9.94 -0.78
C ARG A 72 0.36 -9.28 -1.68
N LEU A 73 0.84 -8.09 -1.32
CA LEU A 73 1.81 -7.37 -2.14
C LEU A 73 3.19 -8.05 -2.14
N ILE A 74 3.63 -8.61 -1.01
CA ILE A 74 4.88 -9.39 -0.95
C ILE A 74 4.81 -10.60 -1.90
N ASP A 75 3.70 -11.33 -1.88
CA ASP A 75 3.50 -12.46 -2.78
C ASP A 75 3.40 -12.03 -4.24
N THR A 76 2.82 -10.87 -4.51
CA THR A 76 2.75 -10.31 -5.87
C THR A 76 4.13 -9.89 -6.38
N VAL A 77 4.99 -9.31 -5.52
CA VAL A 77 6.41 -9.02 -5.84
C VAL A 77 7.15 -10.28 -6.28
N ARG A 78 6.92 -11.42 -5.59
CA ARG A 78 7.55 -12.70 -5.94
C ARG A 78 7.16 -13.22 -7.34
N ARG A 79 5.94 -12.91 -7.79
CA ARG A 79 5.37 -13.41 -9.06
C ARG A 79 5.63 -12.50 -10.26
N THR A 80 5.98 -11.24 -10.01
CA THR A 80 6.15 -10.20 -11.04
C THR A 80 7.63 -9.91 -11.27
N ALA A 81 7.97 -9.17 -12.34
CA ALA A 81 9.33 -8.69 -12.64
C ALA A 81 9.27 -7.33 -13.34
N GLY A 82 10.41 -6.65 -13.47
CA GLY A 82 10.49 -5.35 -14.14
C GLY A 82 9.55 -4.30 -13.51
N ASP A 83 8.90 -3.52 -14.37
CA ASP A 83 8.04 -2.40 -13.96
C ASP A 83 6.83 -2.85 -13.11
N ASP A 84 6.30 -4.04 -13.37
CA ASP A 84 5.21 -4.61 -12.58
C ASP A 84 5.65 -4.87 -11.13
N ARG A 85 6.83 -5.46 -10.94
CA ARG A 85 7.39 -5.69 -9.61
C ARG A 85 7.66 -4.37 -8.90
N GLU A 86 8.16 -3.39 -9.63
CA GLU A 86 8.44 -2.06 -9.10
C GLU A 86 7.17 -1.34 -8.66
N ALA A 87 6.09 -1.40 -9.44
CA ALA A 87 4.80 -0.82 -9.09
C ALA A 87 4.24 -1.39 -7.77
N VAL A 88 4.34 -2.72 -7.59
CA VAL A 88 3.91 -3.39 -6.35
C VAL A 88 4.81 -3.00 -5.18
N ARG A 89 6.14 -2.95 -5.40
CA ARG A 89 7.11 -2.55 -4.38
C ARG A 89 6.82 -1.13 -3.88
N VAL A 90 6.62 -0.17 -4.79
CA VAL A 90 6.30 1.21 -4.45
C VAL A 90 5.01 1.28 -3.65
N ARG A 91 3.95 0.58 -4.07
CA ARG A 91 2.68 0.54 -3.32
C ARG A 91 2.88 0.01 -1.90
N LEU A 92 3.64 -1.07 -1.72
CA LEU A 92 3.88 -1.64 -0.40
C LEU A 92 4.63 -0.65 0.51
N LEU A 93 5.59 0.11 -0.03
CA LEU A 93 6.27 1.16 0.73
C LEU A 93 5.31 2.29 1.14
N GLU A 94 4.43 2.73 0.25
CA GLU A 94 3.41 3.72 0.59
C GLU A 94 2.47 3.23 1.69
N MET A 95 2.13 1.93 1.71
CA MET A 95 1.33 1.34 2.78
C MET A 95 2.07 1.29 4.13
N PHE A 96 3.41 1.17 4.12
CA PHE A 96 4.20 1.30 5.35
C PHE A 96 4.10 2.70 5.95
N GLU A 97 4.07 3.74 5.11
CA GLU A 97 3.89 5.12 5.57
C GLU A 97 2.48 5.33 6.15
N VAL A 98 1.45 4.67 5.60
CA VAL A 98 0.07 4.72 6.15
C VAL A 98 0.00 4.12 7.55
N VAL A 99 0.71 3.01 7.79
CA VAL A 99 0.68 2.28 9.07
C VAL A 99 1.64 2.89 10.09
N GLY A 100 2.73 3.50 9.62
CA GLY A 100 3.82 4.02 10.45
C GLY A 100 5.04 3.10 10.41
N GLY A 101 6.21 3.70 10.18
CA GLY A 101 7.46 2.97 9.91
C GLY A 101 7.95 2.06 11.05
N ASP A 102 7.54 2.33 12.29
CA ASP A 102 7.94 1.60 13.49
C ASP A 102 6.95 0.50 13.90
N ASP A 103 5.82 0.35 13.19
CA ASP A 103 4.86 -0.72 13.46
C ASP A 103 5.55 -2.10 13.27
N PRO A 104 5.42 -3.04 14.22
CA PRO A 104 6.04 -4.36 14.12
C PRO A 104 5.69 -5.11 12.83
N ARG A 105 4.50 -4.90 12.28
CA ARG A 105 4.04 -5.50 11.01
C ARG A 105 4.78 -4.90 9.82
N VAL A 106 5.08 -3.59 9.85
CA VAL A 106 5.91 -2.93 8.84
C VAL A 106 7.35 -3.45 8.90
N VAL A 107 7.93 -3.60 10.10
CA VAL A 107 9.28 -4.16 10.27
C VAL A 107 9.37 -5.58 9.73
N ALA A 108 8.37 -6.41 10.02
CA ALA A 108 8.29 -7.78 9.49
C ALA A 108 8.14 -7.79 7.96
N ALA A 109 7.27 -6.95 7.41
CA ALA A 109 7.02 -6.86 5.98
C ALA A 109 8.25 -6.35 5.19
N ARG A 110 9.02 -5.39 5.73
CA ARG A 110 10.29 -4.94 5.13
C ARG A 110 11.30 -6.09 4.98
N ARG A 111 11.42 -6.93 6.01
CA ARG A 111 12.29 -8.13 5.96
C ARG A 111 11.80 -9.14 4.92
N ALA A 112 10.50 -9.36 4.84
CA ALA A 112 9.90 -10.28 3.87
C ALA A 112 10.04 -9.76 2.42
N LEU A 113 9.86 -8.46 2.21
CA LEU A 113 10.08 -7.80 0.92
C LEU A 113 11.54 -7.96 0.45
N ALA A 114 12.51 -7.72 1.33
CA ALA A 114 13.92 -7.92 0.99
C ALA A 114 14.20 -9.35 0.50
N ARG A 115 13.66 -10.36 1.19
CA ARG A 115 13.77 -11.78 0.79
C ARG A 115 13.00 -12.14 -0.49
N ALA A 116 12.04 -11.31 -0.91
CA ALA A 116 11.30 -11.52 -2.15
C ALA A 116 12.04 -10.91 -3.36
N LEU A 117 12.96 -9.97 -3.12
CA LEU A 117 13.70 -9.27 -4.16
C LEU A 117 15.06 -9.92 -4.47
N PHE A 118 15.61 -10.73 -3.56
CA PHE A 118 16.94 -11.35 -3.62
C PHE A 118 16.88 -12.81 -3.17
#